data_AF-K7NL87-F1
#
_entry.id   AF-K7NL87-F1
#
_cell.length_a   1.000
_cell.length_b   1.000
_cell.length_c   1.000
_cell.angle_alpha   90.00
_cell.angle_beta   90.00
_cell.angle_gamma   90.00
#
_symmetry.space_group_name_H-M   'P 1'
#
loop_
_entity.id
_entity.type
_entity.pdbx_description
1 polymer ?
#
loop_
_entity_poly.entity_id
_entity_poly.type
_entity_poly.pdbx_seq_one_letter_code
_entity_poly.pdbx_strand_id
1 'polypeptide(L)'
;AVREKNENAFSVYQQHLANRPINVVRDLLEFASDRPSIPVGKVKPSSEIVQHFCTGGMSLGAILRETHESIAVAMNRIGGKSNSGEGSEDPVHWRPLSNVVDGYSSTFPHLKGLRNSDTATSAIK
;
A
#
# COMPACT_ATOMS: atom_id res chain seq x y z
N ALA A 1 7.05 -9.55 10.03
CA ALA A 1 7.08 -9.63 8.55
C ALA A 1 7.53 -8.31 7.92
N VAL A 2 6.68 -7.28 7.86
CA VAL A 2 6.93 -6.08 7.03
C VAL A 2 7.99 -5.12 7.58
N ARG A 3 7.96 -4.79 8.89
CA ARG A 3 8.91 -3.83 9.51
C ARG A 3 10.37 -4.29 9.40
N GLU A 4 10.62 -5.55 9.72
CA GLU A 4 11.96 -6.16 9.75
C GLU A 4 12.32 -6.89 8.45
N LYS A 5 11.43 -6.89 7.44
CA LYS A 5 11.57 -7.65 6.19
C LYS A 5 11.90 -9.13 6.42
N ASN A 6 11.27 -9.72 7.44
CA ASN A 6 11.54 -11.09 7.86
C ASN A 6 10.58 -12.06 7.15
N GLU A 7 11.15 -12.92 6.30
CA GLU A 7 10.42 -13.93 5.51
C GLU A 7 9.77 -15.01 6.38
N ASN A 8 10.46 -15.50 7.42
CA ASN A 8 9.89 -16.49 8.34
C ASN A 8 8.64 -15.95 9.02
N ALA A 9 8.67 -14.69 9.47
CA ALA A 9 7.51 -14.05 10.07
C ALA A 9 6.37 -13.86 9.05
N PHE A 10 6.67 -13.71 7.75
CA PHE A 10 5.63 -13.70 6.70
C PHE A 10 5.05 -15.09 6.46
N SER A 11 5.89 -16.13 6.46
CA SER A 11 5.44 -17.53 6.37
C SER A 11 4.50 -17.91 7.51
N VAL A 12 4.80 -17.50 8.75
CA VAL A 12 3.92 -17.73 9.91
C VAL A 12 2.57 -17.03 9.73
N TYR A 13 2.57 -15.78 9.25
CA TYR A 13 1.34 -15.06 8.92
C TYR A 13 0.50 -15.80 7.86
N GLN A 14 1.14 -16.33 6.80
CA GLN A 14 0.45 -17.11 5.77
C GLN A 14 -0.16 -18.41 6.33
N GLN A 15 0.52 -19.09 7.25
CA GLN A 15 0.01 -20.31 7.88
C GLN A 15 -1.27 -20.06 8.69
N HIS A 16 -1.37 -18.92 9.37
CA HIS A 16 -2.61 -18.54 10.06
C HIS A 16 -3.79 -18.39 9.10
N LEU A 17 -3.55 -17.87 7.89
CA LEU A 17 -4.59 -17.74 6.87
C LEU A 17 -4.93 -19.10 6.21
N ALA A 18 -3.94 -19.97 6.02
CA ALA A 18 -4.14 -21.28 5.39
C ALA A 18 -4.90 -22.28 6.27
N ASN A 19 -4.70 -22.22 7.60
CA ASN A 19 -5.26 -23.19 8.55
C ASN A 19 -6.59 -22.76 9.19
N ARG A 20 -7.17 -21.63 8.77
CA ARG A 20 -8.44 -21.14 9.31
C ARG A 20 -9.62 -21.94 8.74
N PRO A 21 -10.75 -22.05 9.47
CA PRO A 21 -11.98 -22.58 8.89
C PRO A 21 -12.51 -21.69 7.76
N ILE A 22 -13.41 -22.25 6.95
CA ILE A 22 -14.17 -21.53 5.92
C ILE A 22 -14.90 -20.36 6.59
N ASN A 23 -14.65 -19.13 6.12
CA ASN A 23 -15.29 -17.92 6.67
C ASN A 23 -16.03 -17.10 5.61
N VAL A 24 -15.65 -17.20 4.33
CA VAL A 24 -16.23 -16.41 3.24
C VAL A 24 -16.52 -17.28 2.04
N VAL A 25 -17.48 -16.89 1.19
CA VAL A 25 -17.92 -17.68 0.02
C VAL A 25 -16.76 -18.08 -0.89
N ARG A 26 -15.77 -17.21 -1.09
CA ARG A 26 -14.59 -17.50 -1.93
C ARG A 26 -13.70 -18.62 -1.39
N ASP A 27 -13.83 -19.01 -0.12
CA ASP A 27 -13.11 -20.16 0.45
C ASP A 27 -13.69 -21.50 -0.05
N LEU A 28 -14.92 -21.50 -0.60
CA LEU A 28 -15.60 -22.68 -1.16
C LEU A 28 -15.32 -22.88 -2.66
N LEU A 29 -14.49 -22.02 -3.26
CA LEU A 29 -14.21 -22.00 -4.69
C LEU A 29 -12.77 -22.40 -4.95
N GLU A 30 -12.54 -23.17 -6.02
CA GLU A 30 -11.22 -23.49 -6.53
C GLU A 30 -11.05 -23.04 -8.00
N PHE A 31 -9.80 -22.76 -8.39
CA PHE A 31 -9.49 -22.46 -9.79
C PHE A 31 -9.39 -23.76 -10.58
N ALA A 32 -10.36 -24.02 -11.46
CA ALA A 32 -10.26 -25.07 -12.48
C ALA A 32 -9.69 -24.48 -13.77
N SER A 33 -8.46 -24.84 -14.14
CA SER A 33 -7.81 -24.38 -15.38
C SER A 33 -7.38 -25.56 -16.23
N ASP A 34 -7.63 -25.44 -17.54
CA ASP A 34 -7.21 -26.36 -18.59
C ASP A 34 -5.81 -26.02 -19.16
N ARG A 35 -5.16 -24.96 -18.65
CA ARG A 35 -3.88 -24.46 -19.16
C ARG A 35 -2.71 -25.07 -18.38
N PRO A 36 -1.59 -25.43 -19.05
CA PRO A 36 -0.38 -25.83 -18.36
C PRO A 36 0.20 -24.66 -17.56
N SER A 37 0.86 -24.98 -16.43
CA SER A 37 1.57 -23.99 -15.64
C SER A 37 2.69 -23.34 -16.44
N ILE A 38 2.94 -22.06 -16.17
CA ILE A 38 4.03 -21.30 -16.77
C ILE A 38 5.07 -20.95 -15.71
N PRO A 39 6.36 -20.79 -16.07
CA PRO A 39 7.36 -20.26 -15.16
C PRO A 39 6.98 -18.87 -14.65
N VAL A 40 7.27 -18.57 -13.38
CA VAL A 40 6.97 -17.27 -12.75
C VAL A 40 7.61 -16.09 -13.52
N GLY A 41 8.78 -16.29 -14.14
CA GLY A 41 9.43 -15.27 -14.97
C GLY A 41 8.66 -14.89 -16.25
N LYS A 42 7.61 -15.65 -16.63
CA LYS A 42 6.69 -15.29 -17.72
C LYS A 42 5.45 -14.53 -17.22
N VAL A 43 5.25 -14.44 -15.90
CA VAL A 43 4.17 -13.67 -15.29
C VAL A 43 4.59 -12.20 -15.23
N LYS A 44 3.60 -11.30 -15.29
CA LYS A 44 3.79 -9.87 -15.10
C LYS A 44 4.59 -9.58 -13.80
N PRO A 45 5.60 -8.70 -13.82
CA PRO A 45 6.37 -8.40 -12.61
C PRO A 45 5.50 -7.73 -11.54
N SER A 46 5.89 -7.92 -10.27
CA SER A 46 5.15 -7.36 -9.13
C SER A 46 5.01 -5.84 -9.20
N SER A 47 6.02 -5.13 -9.71
CA SER A 47 6.02 -3.68 -9.91
C SER A 47 4.91 -3.19 -10.84
N GLU A 48 4.43 -4.00 -11.77
CA GLU A 48 3.31 -3.66 -12.64
C GLU A 48 1.97 -4.23 -12.15
N ILE A 49 1.99 -5.22 -11.25
CA ILE A 49 0.78 -5.75 -10.60
C ILE A 49 0.30 -4.75 -9.55
N VAL A 50 1.21 -4.22 -8.71
CA VAL A 50 0.86 -3.31 -7.61
C VAL A 50 0.25 -1.98 -8.07
N GLN A 51 0.41 -1.60 -9.34
CA GLN A 51 -0.24 -0.42 -9.92
C GLN A 51 -1.76 -0.55 -9.97
N HIS A 52 -2.28 -1.78 -9.94
CA HIS A 52 -3.72 -2.04 -9.85
C HIS A 52 -4.26 -1.94 -8.42
N PHE A 53 -3.38 -1.85 -7.41
CA PHE A 53 -3.81 -1.77 -6.03
C PHE A 53 -4.26 -0.35 -5.69
N CYS A 54 -5.41 -0.29 -5.05
CA CYS A 54 -5.97 0.92 -4.50
C CYS A 54 -6.21 0.72 -3.01
N THR A 55 -5.84 1.68 -2.18
CA THR A 55 -6.29 1.66 -0.79
C THR A 55 -7.72 2.20 -0.73
N GLY A 56 -8.53 1.66 0.17
CA GLY A 56 -9.88 2.17 0.41
C GLY A 56 -9.87 3.63 0.86
N GLY A 57 -10.97 4.35 0.62
CA GLY A 57 -11.17 5.70 1.15
C GLY A 57 -11.34 5.65 2.65
N MET A 58 -10.44 6.32 3.37
CA MET A 58 -10.47 6.44 4.83
C MET A 58 -10.32 7.91 5.16
N SER A 59 -11.35 8.53 5.73
CA SER A 59 -11.38 9.97 5.95
C SER A 59 -10.34 10.43 6.98
N LEU A 60 -9.76 11.61 6.74
CA LEU A 60 -9.07 12.38 7.78
C LEU A 60 -10.07 12.70 8.89
N GLY A 61 -9.89 12.09 10.06
CA GLY A 61 -10.85 12.12 11.17
C GLY A 61 -11.26 10.72 11.61
N ALA A 62 -11.39 9.76 10.68
CA ALA A 62 -11.50 8.34 11.01
C ALA A 62 -10.13 7.72 11.28
N ILE A 63 -9.11 8.18 10.55
CA ILE A 63 -7.70 7.82 10.80
C ILE A 63 -6.86 9.07 11.07
N LEU A 64 -5.71 8.83 11.70
CA LEU A 64 -4.71 9.85 11.97
C LEU A 64 -4.11 10.39 10.66
N ARG A 65 -3.73 11.67 10.68
CA ARG A 65 -3.06 12.36 9.56
C ARG A 65 -1.79 11.63 9.14
N GLU A 66 -1.00 11.21 10.12
CA GLU A 66 0.24 10.43 9.93
C GLU A 66 -0.03 9.16 9.11
N THR A 67 -1.11 8.45 9.42
CA THR A 67 -1.50 7.21 8.74
C THR A 67 -1.93 7.50 7.32
N HIS A 68 -2.79 8.51 7.13
CA HIS A 68 -3.33 8.89 5.84
C HIS A 68 -2.22 9.28 4.85
N GLU A 69 -1.34 10.19 5.28
CA GLU A 69 -0.24 10.66 4.44
C GLU A 69 0.81 9.56 4.19
N SER A 70 1.09 8.70 5.17
CA SER A 70 1.99 7.55 4.98
C SER A 70 1.47 6.61 3.90
N ILE A 71 0.16 6.36 3.87
CA ILE A 71 -0.47 5.54 2.83
C ILE A 71 -0.34 6.22 1.47
N ALA A 72 -0.66 7.51 1.37
CA ALA A 72 -0.56 8.25 0.11
C ALA A 72 0.86 8.22 -0.45
N VAL A 73 1.87 8.54 0.37
CA VAL A 73 3.28 8.48 -0.03
C VAL A 73 3.67 7.07 -0.48
N ALA A 74 3.26 6.02 0.25
CA ALA A 74 3.58 4.64 -0.10
C ALA A 74 2.94 4.21 -1.43
N MET A 75 1.66 4.54 -1.65
CA MET A 75 0.94 4.19 -2.88
C MET A 75 1.51 4.92 -4.09
N ASN A 76 1.83 6.21 -3.94
CA ASN A 76 2.46 7.01 -4.99
C ASN A 76 3.83 6.45 -5.39
N ARG A 77 4.64 5.99 -4.43
CA ARG A 77 5.95 5.36 -4.69
C ARG A 77 5.86 4.06 -5.50
N ILE A 78 4.82 3.27 -5.30
CA ILE A 78 4.65 1.98 -6.00
C ILE A 78 3.80 2.10 -7.27
N GLY A 79 3.34 3.31 -7.61
CA GLY A 79 2.44 3.56 -8.74
C GLY A 79 1.01 3.04 -8.55
N GLY A 80 0.64 2.71 -7.32
CA GLY A 80 -0.75 2.41 -6.95
C GLY A 80 -1.53 3.70 -6.66
N LYS A 81 -2.73 3.57 -6.08
CA LYS A 81 -3.59 4.72 -5.79
C LYS A 81 -4.05 4.73 -4.34
N SER A 82 -3.92 5.86 -3.66
CA SER A 82 -4.63 6.10 -2.40
C SER A 82 -5.92 6.90 -2.64
N ASN A 83 -6.82 6.86 -1.66
CA ASN A 83 -8.11 7.52 -1.70
C ASN A 83 -8.27 8.38 -0.44
N SER A 84 -8.64 9.66 -0.61
CA SER A 84 -8.76 10.62 0.50
C SER A 84 -9.88 10.28 1.48
N GLY A 85 -10.85 9.47 1.06
CA GLY A 85 -12.13 9.29 1.73
C GLY A 85 -13.03 10.51 1.56
N GLU A 86 -14.09 10.59 2.38
CA GLU A 86 -15.08 11.68 2.34
C GLU A 86 -14.52 13.05 2.81
N GLY A 87 -13.34 13.05 3.42
CA GLY A 87 -12.67 14.27 3.88
C GLY A 87 -11.85 14.93 2.77
N SER A 88 -11.82 16.26 2.77
CA SER A 88 -10.91 17.03 1.92
C SER A 88 -9.45 16.86 2.35
N GLU A 89 -8.52 17.01 1.41
CA GLU A 89 -7.08 17.01 1.69
C GLU A 89 -6.53 18.43 1.92
N ASP A 90 -5.43 18.51 2.68
CA ASP A 90 -4.71 19.76 2.90
C ASP A 90 -3.94 20.13 1.61
N PRO A 91 -4.02 21.37 1.10
CA PRO A 91 -3.29 21.79 -0.09
C PRO A 91 -1.77 21.54 -0.05
N VAL A 92 -1.17 21.43 1.15
CA VAL A 92 0.24 21.06 1.30
C VAL A 92 0.57 19.68 0.70
N HIS A 93 -0.43 18.79 0.61
CA HIS A 93 -0.29 17.43 0.07
C HIS A 93 0.03 17.39 -1.41
N TRP A 94 -0.32 18.44 -2.16
CA TRP A 94 -0.29 18.47 -3.64
C TRP A 94 1.09 18.75 -4.24
N ARG A 95 2.09 19.03 -3.41
CA ARG A 95 3.44 19.37 -3.86
C ARG A 95 4.43 18.27 -3.52
N PRO A 96 5.33 17.91 -4.45
CA PRO A 96 6.41 17.00 -4.15
C PRO A 96 7.38 17.62 -3.13
N LEU A 97 7.90 16.79 -2.24
CA LEU A 97 8.89 17.21 -1.25
C LEU A 97 10.25 17.51 -1.91
N SER A 98 10.87 18.61 -1.50
CA SER A 98 12.22 19.00 -1.93
C SER A 98 13.19 19.24 -0.77
N ASN A 99 12.73 19.06 0.47
CA ASN A 99 13.42 19.40 1.71
C ASN A 99 13.60 18.17 2.63
N VAL A 100 13.86 17.00 2.05
CA VAL A 100 14.08 15.77 2.83
C VAL A 100 15.57 15.62 3.19
N VAL A 101 15.85 15.50 4.49
CA VAL A 101 17.17 15.20 5.06
C VAL A 101 17.03 14.03 6.03
N ASP A 102 17.86 12.99 5.85
CA ASP A 102 17.87 11.76 6.66
C ASP A 102 16.49 11.08 6.83
N GLY A 103 15.63 11.22 5.82
CA GLY A 103 14.27 10.63 5.82
C GLY A 103 13.22 11.47 6.55
N TYR A 104 13.53 12.71 6.92
CA TYR A 104 12.63 13.66 7.58
C TYR A 104 12.47 14.92 6.72
N SER A 105 11.30 15.57 6.81
CA SER A 105 11.01 16.84 6.14
C SER A 105 10.33 17.79 7.13
N SER A 106 10.68 19.08 7.08
CA SER A 106 9.98 20.09 7.88
C SER A 106 8.53 20.31 7.43
N THR A 107 8.18 19.88 6.21
CA THR A 107 6.81 19.94 5.67
C THR A 107 5.90 18.92 6.35
N PHE A 108 6.43 17.72 6.63
CA PHE A 108 5.72 16.63 7.31
C PHE A 108 6.57 16.12 8.49
N PRO A 109 6.69 16.90 9.58
CA PRO A 109 7.63 16.61 10.67
C PRO A 109 7.29 15.32 11.44
N HIS A 110 6.04 14.87 11.36
CA HIS A 110 5.53 13.65 11.99
C HIS A 110 5.76 12.38 11.16
N LEU A 111 6.14 12.50 9.89
CA LEU A 111 6.44 11.35 9.01
C LEU A 111 7.92 10.98 9.05
N LYS A 112 8.21 9.71 8.77
CA LYS A 112 9.57 9.14 8.76
C LYS A 112 9.83 8.35 7.49
N GLY A 113 11.09 8.28 7.07
CA GLY A 113 11.51 7.52 5.90
C GLY A 113 11.04 8.14 4.58
N LEU A 114 10.89 9.46 4.55
CA LEU A 114 10.57 10.25 3.36
C LEU A 114 11.77 10.29 2.40
N ARG A 115 11.50 10.70 1.15
CA ARG A 115 12.46 10.91 0.07
C ARG A 115 12.07 12.17 -0.69
N ASN A 116 13.06 12.86 -1.25
CA ASN A 116 12.74 13.95 -2.17
C ASN A 116 11.91 13.39 -3.35
N SER A 117 10.97 14.20 -3.82
CA SER A 117 9.92 13.87 -4.80
C SER A 117 8.74 13.03 -4.29
N ASP A 118 8.72 12.63 -3.01
CA ASP A 118 7.50 12.05 -2.43
C ASP A 118 6.36 13.07 -2.44
N THR A 119 5.14 12.58 -2.68
CA THR A 119 3.89 13.35 -2.60
C THR A 119 2.91 12.63 -1.68
N ALA A 120 2.20 13.40 -0.85
CA ALA A 120 1.16 12.88 0.05
C ALA A 120 -0.25 13.06 -0.53
N THR A 121 -0.38 13.37 -1.82
CA THR A 121 -1.67 13.54 -2.50
C THR A 121 -2.36 12.20 -2.68
N SER A 122 -3.67 12.12 -2.42
CA SER A 122 -4.46 10.98 -2.84
C SER A 122 -4.83 11.06 -4.32
N ALA A 123 -4.69 9.92 -5.01
CA ALA A 123 -5.02 9.81 -6.42
C ALA A 123 -6.54 9.76 -6.68
N ILE A 124 -7.33 9.34 -5.69
CA ILE A 124 -8.78 9.23 -5.75
C ILE A 124 -9.39 10.17 -4.69
N LYS A 125 -10.43 10.91 -5.10
CA LYS A 125 -11.21 11.82 -4.26
C LYS A 125 -12.61 11.27 -4.05
#